data_AF-E9JA97-F1
#
_entry.id   AF-E9JA97-F1
#
_cell.length_a   1.000
_cell.length_b   1.000
_cell.length_c   1.000
_cell.angle_alpha   90.00
_cell.angle_beta   90.00
_cell.angle_gamma   90.00
#
_symmetry.space_group_name_H-M   'P 1'
#
loop_
_entity.id
_entity.type
_entity.pdbx_description
1 polymer ?
#
loop_
_entity_poly.entity_id
_entity_poly.type
_entity_poly.pdbx_seq_one_letter_code
_entity_poly.pdbx_strand_id
1 'polypeptide(L)'
;QSNDSKCFNTTSCVALSLYYFCYYCSLQVINKMAIDPAKSIPAFFAGQSIFLTGATGFLGKTFIDKVLRSCPDIREIFVLIRPKKGLSINQRLETILKLP
;
A
#
# COMPACT_ATOMS: atom_id res chain seq x y z
N GLN A 1 -17.36 53.79 13.36
CA GLN A 1 -18.57 52.95 13.35
C GLN A 1 -18.17 51.55 12.91
N SER A 2 -18.34 50.56 13.79
CA SER A 2 -18.61 49.12 13.58
C SER A 2 -17.79 48.31 12.57
N ASN A 3 -17.41 47.06 12.76
CA ASN A 3 -17.28 46.05 13.83
C ASN A 3 -16.89 44.76 13.05
N ASP A 4 -16.35 43.77 13.76
CA ASP A 4 -15.81 42.51 13.27
C ASP A 4 -16.64 41.68 12.26
N SER A 5 -15.93 40.73 11.64
CA SER A 5 -16.38 39.39 11.20
C SER A 5 -16.90 39.18 9.77
N LYS A 6 -16.06 38.55 8.94
CA LYS A 6 -16.34 37.22 8.34
C LYS A 6 -15.09 36.69 7.63
N CYS A 7 -14.28 35.97 8.41
CA CYS A 7 -13.42 34.90 7.91
C CYS A 7 -14.34 33.85 7.26
N PHE A 8 -14.62 33.95 5.96
CA PHE A 8 -15.47 33.01 5.24
C PHE A 8 -14.61 31.91 4.59
N ASN A 9 -14.09 31.03 5.46
CA ASN A 9 -13.78 29.60 5.27
C ASN A 9 -12.85 29.14 4.13
N THR A 10 -11.56 29.49 4.19
CA THR A 10 -10.48 28.77 3.48
C THR A 10 -10.28 27.33 4.02
N THR A 11 -10.75 27.03 5.24
CA THR A 11 -10.71 25.71 5.89
C THR A 11 -11.70 24.69 5.31
N SER A 12 -12.80 25.15 4.67
CA SER A 12 -13.79 24.22 4.10
C SER A 12 -13.30 23.58 2.78
N CYS A 13 -12.58 24.34 1.94
CA CYS A 13 -12.05 23.83 0.67
C CYS A 13 -10.97 22.76 0.84
N VAL A 14 -10.10 22.88 1.85
CA VAL A 14 -9.08 21.85 2.16
C VAL A 14 -9.69 20.57 2.72
N ALA A 15 -10.75 20.69 3.53
CA ALA A 15 -11.45 19.52 4.08
C ALA A 15 -12.22 18.76 2.99
N LEU A 16 -12.89 19.47 2.07
CA LEU A 16 -13.58 18.87 0.93
C LEU A 16 -12.62 18.19 -0.04
N SER A 17 -11.46 18.79 -0.33
CA SER A 17 -10.45 18.18 -1.20
C SER A 17 -9.80 16.95 -0.56
N LEU A 18 -9.52 16.97 0.76
CA LEU A 18 -9.06 15.78 1.48
C LEU A 18 -10.14 14.68 1.56
N TYR A 19 -11.41 15.04 1.72
CA TYR A 19 -12.52 14.08 1.73
C TYR A 19 -12.75 13.48 0.34
N TYR A 20 -12.67 14.29 -0.73
CA TYR A 20 -12.76 13.82 -2.10
C TYR A 20 -11.55 12.94 -2.45
N PHE A 21 -10.34 13.33 -2.05
CA PHE A 21 -9.15 12.49 -2.22
C PHE A 21 -9.27 11.16 -1.45
N CYS A 22 -9.77 11.19 -0.21
CA CYS A 22 -10.04 10.00 0.61
C CYS A 22 -11.12 9.12 -0.01
N TYR A 23 -12.20 9.72 -0.52
CA TYR A 23 -13.30 9.01 -1.17
C TYR A 23 -12.84 8.39 -2.49
N TYR A 24 -12.11 9.11 -3.35
CA TYR A 24 -11.54 8.56 -4.58
C TYR A 24 -10.49 7.48 -4.31
N CYS A 25 -9.66 7.66 -3.28
CA CYS A 25 -8.72 6.64 -2.83
C CYS A 25 -9.48 5.38 -2.35
N SER A 26 -10.53 5.55 -1.55
CA SER A 26 -11.39 4.46 -1.07
C SER A 26 -12.15 3.77 -2.21
N LEU A 27 -12.67 4.54 -3.17
CA LEU A 27 -13.40 4.05 -4.33
C LEU A 27 -12.46 3.31 -5.31
N GLN A 28 -11.22 3.76 -5.49
CA GLN A 28 -10.19 3.03 -6.23
C GLN A 28 -9.83 1.69 -5.57
N VAL A 29 -9.77 1.64 -4.24
CA VAL A 29 -9.54 0.39 -3.49
C VAL A 29 -10.70 -0.58 -3.66
N ILE A 30 -11.95 -0.12 -3.52
CA ILE A 30 -13.14 -0.98 -3.62
C ILE A 30 -13.33 -1.52 -5.06
N ASN A 31 -13.18 -0.69 -6.09
CA ASN A 31 -13.34 -1.14 -7.48
C ASN A 31 -12.24 -2.12 -7.94
N LYS A 32 -11.05 -2.11 -7.31
CA LYS A 32 -9.99 -3.10 -7.57
C LYS A 32 -10.21 -4.44 -6.89
N MET A 33 -11.01 -4.50 -5.82
CA MET A 33 -11.23 -5.71 -5.01
C MET A 33 -12.33 -6.65 -5.55
N ALA A 34 -12.98 -6.31 -6.67
CA ALA A 34 -13.86 -7.23 -7.36
C ALA A 34 -13.03 -8.42 -7.89
N ILE A 35 -13.00 -9.51 -7.12
CA ILE A 35 -12.43 -10.79 -7.52
C ILE A 35 -13.34 -11.33 -8.62
N ASP A 36 -12.94 -11.15 -9.87
CA ASP A 36 -13.55 -11.86 -10.99
C ASP A 36 -13.15 -13.34 -10.86
N PRO A 37 -14.09 -14.26 -10.57
CA PRO A 37 -13.77 -15.67 -10.39
C PRO A 37 -13.21 -16.32 -11.67
N ALA A 38 -13.30 -15.66 -12.83
CA ALA A 38 -12.70 -16.12 -14.09
C ALA A 38 -11.23 -15.69 -14.27
N LYS A 39 -10.68 -14.81 -13.43
CA LYS A 39 -9.28 -14.38 -13.54
C LYS A 39 -8.34 -15.33 -12.80
N SER A 40 -7.29 -15.76 -13.48
CA SER A 40 -6.21 -16.53 -12.87
C SER A 40 -5.44 -15.69 -11.85
N ILE A 41 -4.83 -16.32 -10.84
CA ILE A 41 -4.04 -15.65 -9.80
C ILE A 41 -2.97 -14.72 -10.41
N PRO A 42 -2.21 -15.11 -11.45
CA PRO A 42 -1.25 -14.20 -12.10
C PRO A 42 -1.93 -12.99 -12.76
N ALA A 43 -3.08 -13.17 -13.40
CA ALA A 43 -3.84 -12.08 -14.02
C ALA A 43 -4.40 -11.10 -12.98
N PHE A 44 -4.68 -11.57 -11.76
CA PHE A 44 -5.08 -10.71 -10.66
C PHE A 44 -3.93 -9.80 -10.20
N PHE A 45 -2.72 -10.34 -10.10
CA PHE A 45 -1.54 -9.61 -9.64
C PHE A 45 -0.84 -8.77 -10.74
N ALA A 46 -1.15 -9.01 -12.02
CA ALA A 46 -0.59 -8.26 -13.14
C ALA A 46 -0.85 -6.75 -13.01
N GLY A 47 0.21 -5.95 -13.04
CA GLY A 47 0.17 -4.49 -12.92
C GLY A 47 -0.25 -3.96 -11.54
N GLN A 48 -0.42 -4.82 -10.53
CA GLN A 48 -0.78 -4.44 -9.17
C GLN A 48 0.45 -4.11 -8.33
N SER A 49 0.24 -3.21 -7.35
CA SER A 49 1.20 -2.90 -6.30
C SER A 49 0.79 -3.64 -5.03
N ILE A 50 1.68 -4.44 -4.44
CA ILE A 50 1.38 -5.26 -3.26
C ILE A 50 1.99 -4.61 -2.02
N PHE A 51 1.19 -4.37 -0.99
CA PHE A 51 1.69 -3.92 0.32
C PHE A 51 1.69 -5.09 1.30
N LEU A 52 2.87 -5.56 1.67
CA LEU A 52 3.07 -6.70 2.55
C LEU A 52 3.49 -6.26 3.96
N THR A 53 2.66 -6.61 4.94
CA THR A 53 3.00 -6.50 6.36
C THR A 53 3.57 -7.83 6.86
N GLY A 54 4.53 -7.78 7.79
CA GLY A 54 5.11 -9.00 8.36
C GLY A 54 6.05 -9.79 7.43
N ALA A 55 6.58 -9.16 6.37
CA ALA A 55 7.51 -9.79 5.42
C ALA A 55 8.76 -10.42 6.04
N THR A 56 9.14 -9.99 7.26
CA THR A 56 10.26 -10.59 8.00
C THR A 56 9.97 -12.01 8.52
N GLY A 57 8.70 -12.41 8.61
CA GLY A 57 8.30 -13.75 9.04
C GLY A 57 8.45 -14.79 7.92
N PHE A 58 8.40 -16.07 8.27
CA PHE A 58 8.53 -17.17 7.31
C PHE A 58 7.50 -17.08 6.16
N LEU A 59 6.23 -16.84 6.50
CA LEU A 59 5.16 -16.72 5.52
C LEU A 59 5.39 -15.55 4.55
N GLY A 60 5.85 -14.41 5.07
CA GLY A 60 6.11 -13.23 4.25
C GLY A 60 7.23 -13.45 3.23
N LYS A 61 8.30 -14.16 3.64
CA LYS A 61 9.40 -14.55 2.75
C LYS A 61 8.95 -15.52 1.66
N THR A 62 8.28 -16.61 2.03
CA THR A 62 7.76 -17.60 1.08
C THR A 62 6.71 -17.00 0.16
N PHE A 63 5.90 -16.06 0.65
CA PHE A 63 4.92 -15.35 -0.17
C PHE A 63 5.61 -14.53 -1.26
N ILE A 64 6.62 -13.72 -0.91
CA ILE A 64 7.39 -12.96 -1.89
C ILE A 64 8.00 -13.89 -2.94
N ASP A 65 8.65 -14.98 -2.51
CA ASP A 65 9.26 -15.96 -3.41
C ASP A 65 8.23 -16.61 -4.35
N LYS A 66 7.08 -17.04 -3.81
CA LYS A 66 6.01 -17.67 -4.59
C LYS A 66 5.41 -16.71 -5.61
N VAL A 67 5.22 -15.46 -5.21
CA VAL A 67 4.63 -14.41 -6.03
C VAL A 67 5.59 -14.03 -7.15
N LEU A 68 6.88 -13.82 -6.85
CA LEU A 68 7.90 -13.54 -7.87
C LEU A 68 8.06 -14.69 -8.88
N ARG A 69 7.96 -15.96 -8.44
CA ARG A 69 8.02 -17.12 -9.34
C ARG A 69 6.76 -17.33 -10.17
N SER A 70 5.58 -17.02 -9.62
CA SER A 70 4.29 -17.37 -10.26
C SER A 70 3.66 -16.20 -11.01
N CYS A 71 4.03 -14.96 -10.70
CA CYS A 71 3.41 -13.73 -11.20
C CYS A 71 4.51 -12.72 -11.59
N PRO A 72 5.14 -12.85 -12.77
CA PRO A 72 6.22 -11.95 -13.19
C PRO A 72 5.75 -10.51 -13.48
N ASP A 73 4.46 -10.33 -13.80
CA ASP A 73 3.91 -9.05 -14.26
C ASP A 73 3.50 -8.09 -13.11
N ILE A 74 4.04 -8.27 -11.92
CA ILE A 74 3.75 -7.40 -10.77
C ILE A 74 4.51 -6.09 -10.90
N ARG A 75 3.85 -4.98 -10.55
CA ARG A 75 4.47 -3.65 -10.64
C ARG A 75 5.53 -3.46 -9.57
N GLU A 76 5.15 -3.63 -8.31
CA GLU A 76 6.00 -3.32 -7.16
C GLU A 76 5.48 -4.01 -5.89
N ILE A 77 6.40 -4.36 -5.00
CA ILE A 77 6.09 -4.94 -3.69
C ILE A 77 6.65 -4.01 -2.61
N PHE A 78 5.76 -3.39 -1.86
CA PHE A 78 6.08 -2.57 -0.72
C PHE A 78 6.09 -3.42 0.55
N VAL A 79 7.16 -3.31 1.34
CA VAL A 79 7.34 -4.13 2.53
C VAL A 79 7.42 -3.25 3.77
N LEU A 80 6.54 -3.50 4.75
CA LEU A 80 6.61 -2.82 6.04
C LEU A 80 7.63 -3.50 6.96
N ILE A 81 8.76 -2.83 7.19
CA ILE A 81 9.79 -3.28 8.12
C ILE A 81 9.71 -2.45 9.41
N ARG A 82 9.36 -3.10 10.53
CA ARG A 82 9.43 -2.45 11.85
C ARG A 82 10.90 -2.30 12.28
N PRO A 83 11.34 -1.16 12.81
CA PRO A 83 12.66 -1.08 13.44
C PRO A 83 12.72 -1.97 14.70
N LYS A 84 13.83 -2.67 14.91
CA LYS A 84 14.13 -3.42 16.14
C LYS A 84 15.41 -2.84 16.74
N LYS A 85 15.43 -2.58 18.06
CA LYS A 85 16.64 -2.06 18.75
C LYS A 85 17.82 -3.00 18.44
N GLY A 86 18.91 -2.43 17.91
CA GLY A 86 20.16 -3.15 17.63
C GLY A 86 20.34 -3.71 16.21
N LEU A 87 19.39 -3.53 15.27
CA LEU A 87 19.61 -3.84 13.85
C LEU A 87 19.30 -2.64 12.97
N SER A 88 20.19 -2.35 12.02
CA SER A 88 19.92 -1.35 10.98
C SER A 88 18.84 -1.84 10.01
N ILE A 89 18.08 -0.91 9.44
CA ILE A 89 16.98 -1.22 8.50
C ILE A 89 17.51 -1.99 7.29
N ASN A 90 18.69 -1.61 6.78
CA ASN A 90 19.35 -2.26 5.64
C ASN A 90 19.72 -3.72 5.95
N GLN A 91 20.18 -4.03 7.16
CA GLN A 91 20.46 -5.42 7.57
C GLN A 91 19.18 -6.27 7.62
N ARG A 92 18.04 -5.70 8.04
CA ARG A 92 16.76 -6.43 8.01
C ARG A 92 16.26 -6.62 6.58
N LEU A 93 16.44 -5.62 5.72
CA LEU A 93 16.12 -5.72 4.29
C LEU A 93 16.95 -6.81 3.62
N GLU A 94 18.27 -6.82 3.82
CA GLU A 94 19.14 -7.90 3.31
C GLU A 94 18.70 -9.28 3.81
N THR A 95 18.24 -9.40 5.06
CA THR A 95 17.75 -10.68 5.60
C THR A 95 16.43 -11.13 4.96
N ILE A 96 15.64 -10.19 4.45
CA ILE A 96 14.42 -10.48 3.68
C ILE A 96 14.79 -10.83 2.23
N LEU A 97 15.76 -10.14 1.63
CA LEU A 97 16.23 -10.35 0.25
C LEU A 97 17.11 -11.60 0.09
N LYS A 98 17.83 -12.00 1.15
CA LYS A 98 18.47 -13.31 1.30
C LYS A 98 17.39 -14.37 1.55
N LEU A 99 16.51 -14.55 0.56
CA LEU A 99 15.66 -15.71 0.44
C LEU A 99 16.56 -16.89 0.03
N PRO A 100 16.34 -18.12 0.54
CA PRO A 100 16.83 -19.32 -0.13
C PRO A 100 16.11 -19.55 -1.47
#